data_AF-A0A945H843-F1
#
_entry.id   AF-A0A945H843-F1
#
_cell.length_a   1.000
_cell.length_b   1.000
_cell.length_c   1.000
_cell.angle_alpha   90.00
_cell.angle_beta   90.00
_cell.angle_gamma   90.00
#
_symmetry.space_group_name_H-M   'P 1'
#
loop_
_entity.id
_entity.type
_entity.pdbx_description
1 polymer ?
#
loop_
_entity_poly.entity_id
_entity_poly.type
_entity_poly.pdbx_seq_one_letter_code
_entity_poly.pdbx_strand_id
1 'polypeptide(L)'
;LWLGKKGEQIDYTVVPFDEIFKTVNEGLADVGLIIHEGQLTFENEGLVCCEDFGVWWGRENEGLPLPLGGNVIHKRIPPEERKVISGVLERSIRYSLEHRAEAVEHSLQYARDMGIDLADKFVGMYVNDWTLDYGEPGRESIRRFLRRGHEMGVVSELPELEFVE
;
A
#
# COMPACT_ATOMS: atom_id res chain seq x y z
N LEU A 1 -1.83 -15.12 -0.27
CA LEU A 1 -0.81 -15.16 -1.34
C LEU A 1 0.50 -15.77 -0.84
N TRP A 2 1.25 -15.09 0.04
CA TRP A 2 2.55 -15.60 0.55
C TRP A 2 2.44 -16.97 1.25
N LEU A 3 1.52 -17.13 2.21
CA LEU A 3 1.29 -18.41 2.90
C LEU A 3 0.64 -19.50 2.03
N GLY A 4 0.19 -19.18 0.81
CA GLY A 4 -0.60 -20.12 -0.01
C GLY A 4 -1.93 -20.57 0.62
N LYS A 5 -2.37 -19.93 1.71
CA LYS A 5 -3.58 -20.25 2.46
C LYS A 5 -4.62 -19.15 2.33
N LYS A 6 -5.91 -19.52 2.42
CA LYS A 6 -7.01 -18.57 2.60
C LYS A 6 -7.07 -18.08 4.05
N GLY A 7 -7.77 -16.96 4.28
CA GLY A 7 -7.93 -16.38 5.61
C GLY A 7 -8.53 -17.36 6.62
N GLU A 8 -9.50 -18.20 6.21
CA GLU A 8 -10.15 -19.16 7.11
C GLU A 8 -9.23 -20.32 7.54
N GLN A 9 -8.06 -20.45 6.93
CA GLN A 9 -7.05 -21.47 7.23
C GLN A 9 -5.88 -20.90 8.05
N ILE A 10 -5.99 -19.64 8.46
CA ILE A 10 -5.01 -18.93 9.28
C ILE A 10 -5.66 -18.69 10.64
N ASP A 11 -4.94 -18.99 11.72
CA ASP A 11 -5.33 -18.54 13.05
C ASP A 11 -4.90 -17.07 13.17
N TYR A 12 -5.88 -16.15 13.15
CA TYR A 12 -5.59 -14.72 13.18
C TYR A 12 -6.57 -13.99 14.09
N THR A 13 -6.07 -12.91 14.68
CA THR A 13 -6.87 -11.91 15.40
C THR A 13 -6.75 -10.58 14.67
N VAL A 14 -7.87 -9.87 14.52
CA VAL A 14 -7.90 -8.52 13.94
C VAL A 14 -7.79 -7.51 15.06
N VAL A 15 -6.77 -6.67 14.98
CA VAL A 15 -6.56 -5.53 15.88
C VAL A 15 -6.32 -4.25 15.06
N PRO A 16 -6.53 -3.06 15.63
CA PRO A 16 -6.06 -1.81 15.05
C PRO A 16 -4.55 -1.87 14.72
N PHE A 17 -4.12 -1.21 13.65
CA PHE A 17 -2.73 -1.33 13.18
C PHE A 17 -1.71 -0.82 14.21
N ASP A 18 -2.10 0.13 15.06
CA ASP A 18 -1.34 0.71 16.17
C ASP A 18 -1.27 -0.20 17.41
N GLU A 19 -2.08 -1.27 17.47
CA GLU A 19 -2.06 -2.27 18.55
C GLU A 19 -1.25 -3.52 18.20
N ILE A 20 -0.72 -3.63 16.97
CA ILE A 20 -0.04 -4.84 16.49
C ILE A 20 1.20 -5.18 17.31
N PHE A 21 2.08 -4.20 17.55
CA PHE A 21 3.30 -4.42 18.33
C PHE A 21 3.00 -4.86 19.76
N LYS A 22 2.03 -4.20 20.41
CA LYS A 22 1.56 -4.56 21.75
C LYS A 22 1.05 -6.01 21.78
N THR A 23 0.20 -6.38 20.82
CA THR A 23 -0.39 -7.73 20.74
C THR A 23 0.68 -8.82 20.63
N VAL A 24 1.72 -8.59 19.83
CA VAL A 24 2.85 -9.52 19.71
C VAL A 24 3.69 -9.54 20.99
N ASN A 25 4.02 -8.38 21.55
CA ASN A 25 4.85 -8.27 22.76
C ASN A 25 4.18 -8.86 24.01
N GLU A 26 2.84 -8.83 24.09
CA GLU A 26 2.05 -9.46 25.15
C GLU A 26 1.88 -10.99 24.96
N GLY A 27 2.38 -11.54 23.85
CA GLY A 27 2.28 -12.97 23.53
C GLY A 27 0.88 -13.41 23.11
N LEU A 28 0.02 -12.47 22.69
CA LEU A 28 -1.32 -12.75 22.19
C LEU A 28 -1.32 -13.20 20.72
N ALA A 29 -0.22 -12.97 20.00
CA ALA A 29 0.02 -13.45 18.64
C ALA A 29 1.52 -13.75 18.44
N ASP A 30 1.83 -14.78 17.65
CA ASP A 30 3.21 -15.17 17.35
C ASP A 30 3.90 -14.19 16.37
N VAL A 31 3.12 -13.57 15.47
CA VAL A 31 3.58 -12.67 14.40
C VAL A 31 2.57 -11.56 14.15
N GLY A 32 3.05 -10.38 13.72
CA GLY A 32 2.22 -9.24 13.35
C GLY A 32 2.35 -8.86 11.88
N LEU A 33 1.22 -8.58 11.22
CA LEU A 33 1.19 -8.01 9.86
C LEU A 33 1.21 -6.48 9.95
N ILE A 34 2.37 -5.88 9.82
CA ILE A 34 2.54 -4.44 9.97
C ILE A 34 2.27 -3.68 8.66
N ILE A 35 1.66 -2.50 8.78
CA ILE A 35 1.41 -1.54 7.70
C ILE A 35 1.76 -0.13 8.20
N HIS A 36 1.63 0.87 7.32
CA HIS A 36 1.94 2.27 7.65
C HIS A 36 3.37 2.44 8.22
N GLU A 37 3.55 3.32 9.20
CA GLU A 37 4.85 3.64 9.78
C GLU A 37 5.48 2.48 10.56
N GLY A 38 4.71 1.45 10.91
CA GLY A 38 5.19 0.27 11.63
C GLY A 38 6.37 -0.40 10.94
N GLN A 39 6.46 -0.35 9.61
CA GLN A 39 7.59 -0.90 8.84
C GLN A 39 8.93 -0.21 9.12
N LEU A 40 8.92 0.99 9.69
CA LEU A 40 10.12 1.77 10.01
C LEU A 40 10.47 1.73 11.50
N THR A 41 9.55 1.29 12.35
CA THR A 41 9.64 1.42 13.81
C THR A 41 9.64 0.10 14.56
N PHE A 42 9.33 -1.04 13.92
CA PHE A 42 9.25 -2.34 14.59
C PHE A 42 10.55 -2.73 15.31
N GLU A 43 11.71 -2.36 14.79
CA GLU A 43 13.02 -2.64 15.42
C GLU A 43 13.17 -1.95 16.78
N ASN A 44 12.53 -0.78 16.97
CA ASN A 44 12.57 -0.04 18.23
C ASN A 44 11.80 -0.78 19.34
N GLU A 45 10.84 -1.63 18.96
CA GLU A 45 10.06 -2.49 19.86
C GLU A 45 10.77 -3.83 20.13
N GLY A 46 12.00 -4.02 19.63
CA GLY A 46 12.76 -5.26 19.77
C GLY A 46 12.26 -6.40 18.87
N LEU A 47 11.39 -6.11 17.90
CA LEU A 47 10.86 -7.07 16.95
C LEU A 47 11.84 -7.26 15.77
N VAL A 48 11.67 -8.39 15.07
CA VAL A 48 12.45 -8.70 13.86
C VAL A 48 11.53 -8.90 12.66
N CYS A 49 11.99 -8.51 11.48
CA CYS A 49 11.23 -8.72 10.25
C CYS A 49 11.28 -10.19 9.83
N CYS A 50 10.11 -10.84 9.74
CA CYS A 50 10.02 -12.24 9.29
C CYS A 50 10.11 -12.37 7.76
N GLU A 51 9.42 -11.49 7.02
CA GLU A 51 9.42 -11.41 5.56
C GLU A 51 8.96 -10.00 5.14
N ASP A 52 9.59 -9.44 4.12
CA ASP A 52 9.16 -8.19 3.49
C ASP A 52 8.32 -8.52 2.26
N PHE A 53 7.02 -8.19 2.30
CA PHE A 53 6.12 -8.52 1.19
C PHE A 53 6.39 -7.76 -0.10
N GLY A 54 6.99 -6.57 -0.04
CA GLY A 54 7.43 -5.84 -1.24
C GLY A 54 8.58 -6.57 -1.92
N VAL A 55 9.59 -6.98 -1.14
CA VAL A 55 10.74 -7.76 -1.63
C VAL A 55 10.32 -9.14 -2.12
N TRP A 56 9.51 -9.85 -1.34
CA TRP A 56 8.94 -11.14 -1.74
C TRP A 56 8.16 -11.03 -3.04
N TRP A 57 7.28 -10.03 -3.18
CA TRP A 57 6.49 -9.86 -4.39
C TRP A 57 7.38 -9.62 -5.61
N GLY A 58 8.38 -8.75 -5.49
CA GLY A 58 9.35 -8.49 -6.56
C GLY A 58 10.11 -9.75 -6.96
N ARG A 59 10.60 -10.54 -5.98
CA ARG A 59 11.25 -11.84 -6.24
C ARG A 59 10.35 -12.79 -7.03
N GLU A 60 9.07 -12.88 -6.67
CA GLU A 60 8.11 -13.82 -7.27
C GLU A 60 7.44 -13.30 -8.56
N ASN A 61 7.66 -12.03 -8.93
CA ASN A 61 6.99 -11.38 -10.06
C ASN A 61 7.94 -10.55 -10.91
N GLU A 62 9.15 -11.05 -11.18
CA GLU A 62 10.09 -10.46 -12.15
C GLU A 62 10.47 -9.00 -11.82
N GLY A 63 10.55 -8.67 -10.53
CA GLY A 63 10.88 -7.33 -10.05
C GLY A 63 9.72 -6.33 -10.09
N LEU A 64 8.50 -6.76 -10.43
CA LEU A 64 7.33 -5.89 -10.39
C LEU A 64 7.04 -5.39 -8.96
N PRO A 65 6.58 -4.14 -8.78
CA PRO A 65 6.29 -3.58 -7.46
C PRO A 65 5.01 -4.17 -6.87
N LEU A 66 4.96 -4.37 -5.55
CA LEU A 66 3.74 -4.85 -4.88
C LEU A 66 2.64 -3.77 -4.92
N PRO A 67 1.45 -4.05 -5.49
CA PRO A 67 0.33 -3.11 -5.43
C PRO A 67 -0.23 -3.05 -4.00
N LEU A 68 -0.12 -1.89 -3.34
CA LEU A 68 -0.56 -1.70 -1.96
C LEU A 68 -1.86 -0.90 -1.84
N GLY A 69 -2.00 0.16 -2.64
CA GLY A 69 -3.16 1.03 -2.64
C GLY A 69 -3.42 1.60 -4.03
N GLY A 70 -4.67 1.97 -4.28
CA GLY A 70 -5.09 2.58 -5.55
C GLY A 70 -6.28 3.50 -5.37
N ASN A 71 -6.31 4.58 -6.15
CA ASN A 71 -7.47 5.47 -6.24
C ASN A 71 -8.47 4.86 -7.22
N VAL A 72 -9.69 4.61 -6.76
CA VAL A 72 -10.78 4.04 -7.57
C VAL A 72 -11.90 5.06 -7.75
N ILE A 73 -12.44 5.13 -8.96
CA ILE A 73 -13.55 6.02 -9.31
C ILE A 73 -14.73 5.21 -9.84
N HIS A 74 -15.93 5.51 -9.36
CA HIS A 74 -17.13 4.73 -9.69
C HIS A 74 -17.50 4.91 -11.17
N LYS A 75 -17.75 3.81 -11.90
CA LYS A 75 -18.11 3.80 -13.34
C LYS A 75 -19.41 4.55 -13.70
N ARG A 76 -20.16 4.98 -12.70
CA ARG A 76 -21.38 5.81 -12.88
C ARG A 76 -21.03 7.24 -13.27
N ILE A 77 -19.81 7.67 -12.94
CA ILE A 77 -19.31 8.99 -13.29
C ILE A 77 -18.95 8.96 -14.78
N PRO A 78 -19.44 9.90 -15.60
CA PRO A 78 -19.16 9.94 -17.03
C PRO A 78 -17.66 9.90 -17.34
N PRO A 79 -17.23 9.25 -18.45
CA PRO A 79 -15.81 9.15 -18.83
C PRO A 79 -15.07 10.51 -18.82
N GLU A 80 -15.70 11.56 -19.33
CA GLU A 80 -15.13 12.92 -19.36
C GLU A 80 -14.86 13.46 -17.95
N GLU A 81 -15.80 13.26 -17.01
CA GLU A 81 -15.63 13.68 -15.62
C GLU A 81 -14.55 12.84 -14.91
N ARG A 82 -14.47 11.54 -15.19
CA ARG A 82 -13.42 10.66 -14.66
C ARG A 82 -12.03 11.17 -15.08
N LYS A 83 -11.87 11.54 -16.35
CA LYS A 83 -10.62 12.11 -16.89
C LYS A 83 -10.26 13.43 -16.22
N VAL A 84 -11.24 14.31 -16.01
CA VAL A 84 -11.01 15.58 -15.29
C VAL A 84 -10.53 15.32 -13.87
N ILE A 85 -11.18 14.42 -13.13
CA ILE A 85 -10.79 14.07 -11.74
C ILE A 85 -9.39 13.46 -11.71
N SER A 86 -9.08 12.52 -12.61
CA SER A 86 -7.75 11.91 -12.73
C SER A 86 -6.67 12.98 -12.94
N GLY A 87 -6.90 13.89 -13.90
CA GLY A 87 -5.95 14.98 -14.17
C GLY A 87 -5.80 15.98 -13.02
N VAL A 88 -6.86 16.23 -12.22
CA VAL A 88 -6.75 17.06 -11.00
C VAL A 88 -5.87 16.36 -9.96
N LEU A 89 -6.07 15.06 -9.73
CA LEU A 89 -5.25 14.28 -8.80
C LEU A 89 -3.78 14.24 -9.24
N GLU A 90 -3.52 13.97 -10.53
CA GLU A 90 -2.15 13.96 -11.08
C GLU A 90 -1.46 15.31 -10.85
N ARG A 91 -2.13 16.43 -11.15
CA ARG A 91 -1.56 17.77 -10.90
C ARG A 91 -1.31 18.03 -9.41
N SER A 92 -2.19 17.57 -8.53
CA SER A 92 -2.02 17.71 -7.08
C SER A 92 -0.80 16.92 -6.58
N ILE A 93 -0.63 15.68 -7.04
CA ILE A 93 0.52 14.83 -6.70
C ILE A 93 1.80 15.46 -7.23
N ARG A 94 1.81 15.89 -8.49
CA ARG A 94 2.94 16.56 -9.12
C ARG A 94 3.36 17.81 -8.35
N TYR A 95 2.39 18.65 -7.99
CA TYR A 95 2.63 19.83 -7.18
C TYR A 95 3.27 19.48 -5.83
N SER A 96 2.78 18.45 -5.14
CA SER A 96 3.34 18.01 -3.87
C SER A 96 4.78 17.48 -3.98
N LEU A 97 5.12 16.83 -5.10
CA LEU A 97 6.47 16.36 -5.38
C LEU A 97 7.43 17.51 -5.68
N GLU A 98 6.98 18.50 -6.46
CA GLU A 98 7.75 19.72 -6.78
C GLU A 98 7.92 20.65 -5.56
N HIS A 99 7.00 20.61 -4.59
CA HIS A 99 6.98 21.44 -3.39
C HIS A 99 7.07 20.59 -2.11
N ARG A 100 7.99 19.60 -2.11
CA ARG A 100 8.05 18.55 -1.08
C ARG A 100 8.06 19.06 0.36
N ALA A 101 8.84 20.10 0.67
CA ALA A 101 8.95 20.63 2.03
C ALA A 101 7.60 21.17 2.54
N GLU A 102 6.90 21.96 1.71
CA GLU A 102 5.58 22.52 2.04
C GLU A 102 4.51 21.42 2.12
N ALA A 103 4.58 20.43 1.24
CA ALA A 103 3.67 19.28 1.26
C ALA A 103 3.86 18.42 2.53
N VAL A 104 5.10 18.18 2.95
CA VAL A 104 5.42 17.49 4.21
C VAL A 104 4.92 18.32 5.39
N GLU A 105 5.22 19.62 5.44
CA GLU A 105 4.75 20.50 6.52
C GLU A 105 3.22 20.49 6.65
N HIS A 106 2.50 20.58 5.51
CA HIS A 106 1.05 20.45 5.51
C HIS A 106 0.59 19.07 5.99
N SER A 107 1.31 18.00 5.67
CA SER A 107 0.94 16.63 6.04
C SER A 107 1.21 16.31 7.51
N LEU A 108 2.17 16.99 8.15
CA LEU A 108 2.55 16.74 9.55
C LEU A 108 1.39 16.91 10.54
N GLN A 109 0.42 17.77 10.25
CA GLN A 109 -0.76 17.92 11.09
C GLN A 109 -1.64 16.65 11.15
N TYR A 110 -1.49 15.75 10.17
CA TYR A 110 -2.16 14.46 10.09
C TYR A 110 -1.25 13.29 10.48
N ALA A 111 0.05 13.54 10.62
CA ALA A 111 1.02 12.55 11.06
C ALA A 111 0.86 12.33 12.57
N ARG A 112 0.53 11.10 12.98
CA ARG A 112 0.39 10.73 14.40
C ARG A 112 1.78 10.48 14.97
N ASP A 113 2.21 11.29 15.94
CA ASP A 113 3.44 11.13 16.74
C ASP A 113 4.73 10.79 15.97
N MET A 114 4.79 11.11 14.68
CA MET A 114 5.97 10.92 13.84
C MET A 114 6.81 12.19 13.84
N GLY A 115 8.08 12.07 14.22
CA GLY A 115 9.06 13.13 14.01
C GLY A 115 9.18 13.48 12.52
N ILE A 116 9.58 14.72 12.23
CA ILE A 116 9.64 15.27 10.87
C ILE A 116 10.44 14.37 9.91
N ASP A 117 11.58 13.85 10.36
CA ASP A 117 12.44 12.99 9.53
C ASP A 117 11.78 11.65 9.18
N LEU A 118 11.01 11.09 10.11
CA LEU A 118 10.28 9.84 9.89
C LEU A 118 9.09 10.06 8.94
N ALA A 119 8.40 11.19 9.10
CA ALA A 119 7.32 11.59 8.21
C ALA A 119 7.82 11.83 6.77
N ASP A 120 8.94 12.54 6.57
CA ASP A 120 9.50 12.74 5.23
C ASP A 120 9.94 11.42 4.60
N LYS A 121 10.61 10.54 5.36
CA LYS A 121 10.97 9.19 4.89
C LYS A 121 9.73 8.39 4.49
N PHE A 122 8.70 8.38 5.33
CA PHE A 122 7.45 7.66 5.07
C PHE A 122 6.73 8.20 3.82
N VAL A 123 6.61 9.52 3.70
CA VAL A 123 6.01 10.17 2.51
C VAL A 123 6.80 9.80 1.25
N GLY A 124 8.13 9.79 1.29
CA GLY A 124 8.98 9.41 0.15
C GLY A 124 8.81 7.96 -0.31
N MET A 125 8.43 7.04 0.58
CA MET A 125 8.21 5.64 0.22
C MET A 125 6.94 5.45 -0.61
N TYR A 126 5.92 6.28 -0.39
CA TYR A 126 4.58 6.09 -0.97
C TYR A 126 4.15 7.17 -1.97
N VAL A 127 4.78 8.34 -1.92
CA VAL A 127 4.56 9.44 -2.86
C VAL A 127 5.81 9.62 -3.70
N ASN A 128 5.79 9.00 -4.88
CA ASN A 128 6.89 8.98 -5.85
C ASN A 128 6.34 8.89 -7.29
N ASP A 129 7.21 8.64 -8.26
CA ASP A 129 6.82 8.58 -9.68
C ASP A 129 5.76 7.50 -9.97
N TRP A 130 5.72 6.39 -9.21
CA TRP A 130 4.67 5.38 -9.33
C TRP A 130 3.29 5.90 -8.91
N THR A 131 3.25 6.92 -8.04
CA THR A 131 2.01 7.58 -7.62
C THR A 131 1.48 8.50 -8.72
N LEU A 132 2.37 9.09 -9.53
CA LEU A 132 1.99 9.90 -10.70
C LEU A 132 1.44 9.00 -11.81
N ASP A 133 2.20 8.00 -12.21
CA ASP A 133 1.77 6.97 -13.14
C ASP A 133 2.60 5.71 -12.91
N TYR A 134 1.92 4.64 -12.50
CA TYR A 134 2.56 3.35 -12.29
C TYR A 134 2.86 2.62 -13.61
N GLY A 135 2.46 3.17 -14.75
CA GLY A 135 2.82 2.72 -16.09
C GLY A 135 2.39 1.26 -16.37
N GLU A 136 2.90 0.70 -17.46
CA GLU A 136 2.59 -0.69 -17.80
C GLU A 136 3.10 -1.70 -16.76
N PRO A 137 4.29 -1.55 -16.14
CA PRO A 137 4.74 -2.47 -15.10
C PRO A 137 3.80 -2.51 -13.89
N GLY A 138 3.31 -1.35 -13.43
CA GLY A 138 2.36 -1.30 -12.33
C GLY A 138 1.00 -1.87 -12.71
N ARG A 139 0.49 -1.56 -13.91
CA ARG A 139 -0.75 -2.15 -14.45
C ARG A 139 -0.65 -3.67 -14.50
N GLU A 140 0.47 -4.19 -14.98
CA GLU A 140 0.72 -5.63 -15.03
C GLU A 140 0.82 -6.24 -13.63
N SER A 141 1.47 -5.57 -12.68
CA SER A 141 1.52 -6.02 -11.30
C SER A 141 0.12 -6.16 -10.67
N ILE A 142 -0.77 -5.19 -10.92
CA ILE A 142 -2.17 -5.24 -10.46
C ILE A 142 -2.91 -6.42 -11.11
N ARG A 143 -2.75 -6.62 -12.42
CA ARG A 143 -3.36 -7.77 -13.13
C ARG A 143 -2.91 -9.09 -12.52
N ARG A 144 -1.61 -9.26 -12.27
CA ARG A 144 -1.05 -10.47 -11.64
C ARG A 144 -1.54 -10.67 -10.22
N PHE A 145 -1.60 -9.59 -9.43
CA PHE A 145 -2.09 -9.62 -8.05
C PHE A 145 -3.54 -10.11 -7.98
N LEU A 146 -4.43 -9.52 -8.78
CA LEU A 146 -5.83 -9.92 -8.82
C LEU A 146 -6.02 -11.32 -9.41
N ARG A 147 -5.26 -11.70 -10.44
CA ARG A 147 -5.28 -13.06 -10.99
C ARG A 147 -4.91 -14.11 -9.95
N ARG A 148 -3.80 -13.92 -9.23
CA ARG A 148 -3.39 -14.85 -8.15
C ARG A 148 -4.44 -14.89 -7.03
N GLY A 149 -5.03 -13.75 -6.67
CA GLY A 149 -6.13 -13.69 -5.71
C GLY A 149 -7.37 -14.47 -6.17
N HIS A 150 -7.68 -14.45 -7.46
CA HIS A 150 -8.78 -15.18 -8.06
C HIS A 150 -8.51 -16.69 -8.15
N GLU A 151 -7.31 -17.09 -8.57
CA GLU A 151 -6.87 -18.49 -8.59
C GLU A 151 -6.89 -19.13 -7.19
N MET A 152 -6.56 -18.34 -6.15
CA MET A 152 -6.69 -18.76 -4.76
C MET A 152 -8.14 -18.74 -4.25
N GLY A 153 -9.09 -18.20 -5.00
CA GLY A 153 -10.49 -18.06 -4.60
C GLY A 153 -10.74 -17.08 -3.45
N VAL A 154 -9.88 -16.05 -3.32
CA VAL A 154 -10.06 -14.90 -2.41
C VAL A 154 -10.77 -13.76 -3.14
N VAL A 155 -10.49 -13.60 -4.43
CA VAL A 155 -11.22 -12.70 -5.33
C VAL A 155 -12.26 -13.52 -6.09
N SER A 156 -13.54 -13.21 -5.91
CA SER A 156 -14.64 -14.02 -6.49
C SER A 156 -14.68 -14.00 -8.00
N GLU A 157 -14.46 -12.83 -8.60
CA GLU A 157 -14.47 -12.62 -10.05
C GLU A 157 -13.25 -11.80 -10.45
N LEU A 158 -12.60 -12.16 -11.54
CA LEU A 158 -11.50 -11.37 -12.08
C LEU A 158 -12.08 -10.14 -12.80
N PRO A 159 -11.90 -8.91 -12.27
CA PRO A 159 -12.50 -7.75 -12.90
C PRO A 159 -11.76 -7.37 -14.19
N GLU A 160 -12.51 -6.89 -15.17
CA GLU A 160 -11.92 -6.14 -16.29
C GLU A 160 -11.44 -4.78 -15.78
N LEU A 161 -10.12 -4.60 -15.76
CA LEU A 161 -9.49 -3.36 -15.28
C LEU A 161 -9.57 -2.27 -16.36
N GLU A 162 -10.25 -1.18 -16.02
CA GLU A 162 -10.23 0.07 -16.77
C GLU A 162 -9.30 1.06 -16.07
N PHE A 163 -8.34 1.59 -16.82
CA PHE A 163 -7.46 2.67 -16.36
C PHE A 163 -7.95 3.98 -16.94
N VAL A 164 -8.06 5.01 -16.11
CA VAL A 164 -8.46 6.35 -16.56
C VAL A 164 -7.24 7.05 -17.15
N GLU A 165 -7.34 7.44 -18.42
CA GLU A 165 -6.33 8.20 -19.18
C GLU A 165 -6.75 9.65 -19.38
#